data_AF-A0A8T4ZSH6-F1
#
_entry.id   AF-A0A8T4ZSH6-F1
#
_cell.length_a   1.000
_cell.length_b   1.000
_cell.length_c   1.000
_cell.angle_alpha   90.00
_cell.angle_beta   90.00
_cell.angle_gamma   90.00
#
_symmetry.space_group_name_H-M   'P 1'
#
loop_
_entity.id
_entity.type
_entity.pdbx_description
1 polymer ?
#
loop_
_entity_poly.entity_id
_entity_poly.type
_entity_poly.pdbx_seq_one_letter_code
_entity_poly.pdbx_strand_id
1 'polypeptide(L)'
;GKKDEEFLERIFPDIVKALAKAKEGIRLDLLPPEYMSISNEGVGLVVIGKVREYGEGCACPFNVVTRALLGNLYLNEDEIVLVDTDAGVEHVGRKLEEVSDGLIIIVDPTAESLELALMLKTIAQNLGKKFWIIANKVTEDIEGSLREEAVKLGLKIDGIVRFDKDLYVSCLRKEPLKSNMAISDLRSIMRKLEISSACSYRENR
;
A
#
# COMPACT_ATOMS: atom_id res chain seq x y z
N GLY A 1 -6.84 3.10 -26.98
CA GLY A 1 -8.08 3.88 -27.13
C GLY A 1 -9.28 3.09 -26.63
N LYS A 2 -10.49 3.66 -26.61
CA LYS A 2 -11.71 3.03 -26.03
C LYS A 2 -11.96 1.57 -26.46
N LYS A 3 -11.61 1.21 -27.71
CA LYS A 3 -11.72 -0.16 -28.24
C LYS A 3 -10.70 -1.14 -27.67
N ASP A 4 -9.49 -0.68 -27.38
CA ASP A 4 -8.44 -1.50 -26.76
C ASP A 4 -8.75 -1.72 -25.27
N GLU A 5 -9.37 -0.73 -24.63
CA GLU A 5 -9.83 -0.77 -23.24
C GLU A 5 -10.98 -1.77 -23.07
N GLU A 6 -12.02 -1.70 -23.91
CA GLU A 6 -13.11 -2.69 -23.94
C GLU A 6 -12.62 -4.11 -24.26
N PHE A 7 -11.61 -4.23 -25.12
CA PHE A 7 -11.02 -5.52 -25.49
C PHE A 7 -10.21 -6.14 -24.34
N LEU A 8 -9.36 -5.35 -23.68
CA LEU A 8 -8.62 -5.75 -22.49
C LEU A 8 -9.58 -6.09 -21.34
N GLU A 9 -10.61 -5.28 -21.11
CA GLU A 9 -11.64 -5.55 -20.11
C GLU A 9 -12.46 -6.80 -20.39
N ARG A 10 -12.51 -7.31 -21.63
CA ARG A 10 -13.20 -8.57 -21.94
C ARG A 10 -12.30 -9.79 -21.77
N ILE A 11 -11.03 -9.70 -22.15
CA ILE A 11 -10.06 -10.82 -22.07
C ILE A 11 -9.56 -11.04 -20.65
N PHE A 12 -9.26 -9.97 -19.91
CA PHE A 12 -8.73 -10.08 -18.54
C PHE A 12 -9.67 -10.86 -17.60
N PRO A 13 -11.00 -10.62 -17.59
CA PRO A 13 -11.93 -11.41 -16.77
C PRO A 13 -11.92 -12.90 -17.09
N ASP A 14 -11.69 -13.29 -18.34
CA ASP A 14 -11.68 -14.69 -18.74
C ASP A 14 -10.40 -15.39 -18.26
N ILE A 15 -9.24 -14.74 -18.36
CA ILE A 15 -7.98 -15.27 -17.81
C ILE A 15 -8.06 -15.35 -16.28
N VAL A 16 -8.56 -14.31 -15.62
CA VAL A 16 -8.73 -14.29 -14.16
C VAL A 16 -9.67 -15.40 -13.70
N LYS A 17 -10.79 -15.60 -14.38
CA LYS A 17 -11.72 -16.71 -14.07
C LYS A 17 -11.09 -18.07 -14.33
N ALA A 18 -10.27 -18.22 -15.36
CA ALA A 18 -9.57 -19.46 -15.65
C ALA A 18 -8.55 -19.79 -14.56
N LEU A 19 -7.72 -18.83 -14.15
CA LEU A 19 -6.74 -18.99 -13.07
C LEU A 19 -7.40 -19.29 -11.72
N ALA A 20 -8.50 -18.60 -11.40
CA ALA A 20 -9.27 -18.85 -10.20
C ALA A 20 -9.90 -20.26 -10.20
N LYS A 21 -10.40 -20.75 -11.35
CA LYS A 21 -10.92 -22.12 -11.48
C LYS A 21 -9.82 -23.18 -11.40
N ALA A 22 -8.62 -22.88 -11.90
CA ALA A 22 -7.47 -23.77 -11.84
C ALA A 22 -6.85 -23.87 -10.44
N LYS A 23 -7.20 -22.96 -9.51
CA LYS A 23 -6.59 -22.82 -8.18
C LYS A 23 -5.09 -22.52 -8.18
N GLU A 24 -4.54 -22.08 -9.31
CA GLU A 24 -3.09 -21.87 -9.46
C GLU A 24 -2.64 -20.47 -9.05
N GLY A 25 -3.55 -19.48 -9.00
CA GLY A 25 -3.20 -18.09 -8.70
C GLY A 25 -2.10 -17.54 -9.62
N ILE A 26 -1.51 -16.42 -9.27
CA ILE A 26 -0.34 -15.84 -9.93
C ILE A 26 0.77 -15.75 -8.90
N ARG A 27 1.85 -16.50 -9.08
CA ARG A 27 3.05 -16.34 -8.27
C ARG A 27 3.94 -15.26 -8.86
N LEU A 28 4.58 -14.47 -8.00
CA LEU A 28 5.45 -13.38 -8.45
C LEU A 28 6.65 -13.89 -9.24
N ASP A 29 7.23 -15.03 -8.87
CA ASP A 29 8.37 -15.66 -9.54
C ASP A 29 8.08 -16.14 -10.98
N LEU A 30 6.81 -16.18 -11.38
CA LEU A 30 6.39 -16.47 -12.76
C LEU A 30 6.28 -15.23 -13.64
N LEU A 31 6.40 -14.02 -13.06
CA LEU A 31 6.42 -12.79 -13.84
C LEU A 31 7.72 -12.71 -14.65
N PRO A 32 7.68 -12.19 -15.90
CA PRO A 32 8.88 -12.04 -16.69
C PRO A 32 9.93 -11.19 -15.94
N PRO A 33 11.22 -11.58 -15.94
CA PRO A 33 12.26 -10.90 -15.17
C PRO A 33 12.43 -9.41 -15.50
N GLU A 34 12.01 -8.96 -16.67
CA GLU A 34 12.03 -7.54 -17.06
C GLU A 34 11.05 -6.66 -16.28
N TYR A 35 10.04 -7.25 -15.63
CA TYR A 35 9.05 -6.53 -14.80
C TYR A 35 9.33 -6.63 -13.31
N MET A 36 10.39 -7.34 -12.91
CA MET A 36 10.76 -7.53 -11.51
C MET A 36 12.24 -7.24 -11.29
N SER A 37 12.53 -6.51 -10.21
CA SER A 37 13.88 -6.42 -9.67
C SER A 37 13.90 -7.05 -8.29
N ILE A 38 14.92 -7.86 -7.97
CA ILE A 38 15.09 -8.47 -6.66
C ILE A 38 16.40 -7.95 -6.06
N SER A 39 16.34 -7.44 -4.84
CA SER A 39 17.53 -7.01 -4.10
C SER A 39 18.32 -8.20 -3.55
N ASN A 40 19.57 -7.97 -3.13
CA ASN A 40 20.39 -9.03 -2.53
C ASN A 40 19.80 -9.56 -1.20
N GLU A 41 18.94 -8.77 -0.56
CA GLU A 41 18.22 -9.08 0.66
C GLU A 41 16.89 -9.82 0.40
N GLY A 42 16.59 -10.16 -0.86
CA GLY A 42 15.38 -10.90 -1.24
C GLY A 42 14.13 -10.03 -1.37
N VAL A 43 14.26 -8.70 -1.43
CA VAL A 43 13.12 -7.79 -1.61
C VAL A 43 12.82 -7.64 -3.10
N GLY A 44 11.62 -8.08 -3.51
CA GLY A 44 11.11 -7.89 -4.87
C GLY A 44 10.45 -6.53 -5.07
N LEU A 45 10.71 -5.90 -6.21
CA LEU A 45 10.04 -4.69 -6.68
C LEU A 45 9.38 -4.96 -8.04
N VAL A 46 8.08 -4.71 -8.12
CA VAL A 46 7.30 -4.77 -9.35
C VAL A 46 6.73 -3.38 -9.63
N VAL A 47 6.91 -2.89 -10.85
CA VAL A 47 6.36 -1.61 -11.31
C VAL A 47 5.39 -1.86 -12.46
N ILE A 48 4.11 -1.62 -12.22
CA ILE A 48 3.04 -1.93 -13.20
C ILE A 48 3.07 -0.97 -14.41
N GLY A 49 3.51 0.25 -14.18
CA GLY A 49 3.61 1.27 -15.21
C GLY A 49 3.26 2.65 -14.66
N LYS A 50 3.61 3.69 -15.42
CA LYS A 50 3.21 5.08 -15.15
C LYS A 50 3.03 5.80 -16.46
N VAL A 51 2.17 6.81 -16.46
CA VAL A 51 2.14 7.81 -17.53
C VAL A 51 3.47 8.58 -17.46
N ARG A 52 4.22 8.58 -18.55
CA ARG A 52 5.58 9.16 -18.66
C ARG A 52 5.56 10.51 -19.35
N GLU A 53 4.66 10.71 -20.31
CA GLU A 53 4.61 11.91 -21.12
C GLU A 53 3.24 12.60 -21.06
N TYR A 54 3.25 13.93 -21.19
CA TYR A 54 2.03 14.71 -21.30
C TYR A 54 1.27 14.31 -22.56
N GLY A 55 0.00 13.90 -22.42
CA GLY A 55 -0.85 13.48 -23.53
C GLY A 55 -0.89 11.97 -23.79
N GLU A 56 -0.19 11.14 -23.01
CA GLU A 56 -0.24 9.67 -23.12
C GLU A 56 -1.58 9.04 -22.68
N GLY A 57 -2.47 9.84 -22.08
CA GLY A 57 -3.78 9.40 -21.63
C GLY A 57 -3.86 9.23 -20.10
N CYS A 58 -4.85 8.46 -19.65
CA CYS A 58 -5.12 8.29 -18.22
C CYS A 58 -4.42 7.06 -17.64
N ALA A 59 -4.15 7.09 -16.33
CA ALA A 59 -3.57 5.97 -15.60
C ALA A 59 -4.57 4.81 -15.32
N CYS A 60 -5.82 4.91 -15.80
CA CYS A 60 -6.88 3.93 -15.52
C CYS A 60 -6.52 2.48 -15.91
N PRO A 61 -5.90 2.21 -17.08
CA PRO A 61 -5.55 0.84 -17.46
C PRO A 61 -4.58 0.18 -16.48
N PHE A 62 -3.63 0.94 -15.91
CA PHE A 62 -2.69 0.41 -14.93
C PHE A 62 -3.42 -0.09 -13.68
N ASN A 63 -4.43 0.64 -13.18
CA ASN A 63 -5.19 0.21 -12.00
C ASN A 63 -5.98 -1.08 -12.22
N VAL A 64 -6.51 -1.29 -13.43
CA VAL A 64 -7.21 -2.53 -13.79
C VAL A 64 -6.25 -3.71 -13.73
N VAL A 65 -5.06 -3.55 -14.30
CA VAL A 65 -4.00 -4.58 -14.26
C VAL A 65 -3.54 -4.82 -12.82
N THR A 66 -3.30 -3.77 -12.02
CA THR A 66 -2.94 -3.90 -10.60
C THR A 66 -3.97 -4.71 -9.83
N ARG A 67 -5.25 -4.38 -9.97
CA ARG A 67 -6.31 -5.09 -9.26
C ARG A 67 -6.41 -6.55 -9.71
N ALA A 68 -6.26 -6.82 -11.01
CA ALA A 68 -6.27 -8.18 -11.54
C ALA A 68 -5.08 -9.00 -11.02
N LEU A 69 -3.89 -8.41 -10.97
CA LEU A 69 -2.70 -9.05 -10.42
C LEU A 69 -2.88 -9.34 -8.93
N LEU A 70 -3.14 -8.31 -8.12
CA LEU A 70 -3.29 -8.46 -6.66
C LEU A 70 -4.45 -9.39 -6.27
N GLY A 71 -5.57 -9.32 -6.99
CA GLY A 71 -6.73 -10.16 -6.72
C GLY A 71 -6.51 -11.65 -6.99
N ASN A 72 -5.48 -12.01 -7.76
CA ASN A 72 -5.12 -13.40 -8.07
C ASN A 72 -3.73 -13.77 -7.56
N LEU A 73 -3.05 -12.87 -6.83
CA LEU A 73 -1.70 -13.12 -6.39
C LEU A 73 -1.71 -14.24 -5.35
N TYR A 74 -0.85 -15.24 -5.58
CA TYR A 74 -0.59 -16.32 -4.65
C TYR A 74 0.71 -16.03 -3.94
N LEU A 75 0.64 -15.93 -2.61
CA LEU A 75 1.78 -15.69 -1.74
C LEU A 75 2.06 -16.94 -0.90
N ASN A 76 3.34 -17.25 -0.70
CA ASN A 76 3.76 -18.22 0.30
C ASN A 76 3.50 -17.68 1.73
N GLU A 77 3.50 -18.55 2.74
CA GLU A 77 3.17 -18.17 4.14
C GLU A 77 4.08 -17.08 4.71
N ASP A 78 5.29 -16.95 4.19
CA ASP A 78 6.32 -16.00 4.61
C ASP A 78 6.42 -14.75 3.71
N GLU A 79 5.54 -14.63 2.72
CA GLU A 79 5.55 -13.52 1.76
C GLU A 79 4.53 -12.44 2.12
N ILE A 80 4.96 -11.18 2.00
CA ILE A 80 4.12 -10.00 2.19
C ILE A 80 4.29 -9.09 0.97
N VAL A 81 3.19 -8.55 0.48
CA VAL A 81 3.19 -7.54 -0.58
C VAL A 81 2.74 -6.21 -0.03
N LEU A 82 3.61 -5.20 -0.18
CA LEU A 82 3.29 -3.81 0.11
C LEU A 82 2.94 -3.11 -1.21
N VAL A 83 1.77 -2.50 -1.24
CA VAL A 83 1.28 -1.74 -2.40
C VAL A 83 1.38 -0.27 -2.05
N ASP A 84 2.35 0.42 -2.65
CA ASP A 84 2.48 1.87 -2.55
C ASP A 84 1.46 2.53 -3.50
N THR A 85 0.56 3.33 -2.94
CA THR A 85 -0.51 4.00 -3.67
C THR A 85 -0.71 5.42 -3.16
N ASP A 86 -1.15 6.30 -4.05
CA ASP A 86 -1.51 7.67 -3.69
C ASP A 86 -2.59 7.69 -2.60
N ALA A 87 -2.47 8.64 -1.66
CA ALA A 87 -3.35 8.78 -0.50
C ALA A 87 -4.70 9.46 -0.82
N GLY A 88 -4.91 9.89 -2.06
CA GLY A 88 -6.10 10.64 -2.45
C GLY A 88 -7.38 9.79 -2.50
N VAL A 89 -8.50 10.36 -2.10
CA VAL A 89 -9.83 9.71 -2.12
C VAL A 89 -10.32 9.45 -3.54
N GLU A 90 -9.77 10.15 -4.52
CA GLU A 90 -9.95 9.88 -5.95
C GLU A 90 -9.37 8.51 -6.36
N HIS A 91 -8.53 7.90 -5.51
CA HIS A 91 -7.99 6.55 -5.69
C HIS A 91 -8.79 5.47 -4.96
N VAL A 92 -9.59 5.81 -3.94
CA VAL A 92 -10.57 4.89 -3.31
C VAL A 92 -11.56 4.34 -4.34
N GLY A 93 -11.80 5.09 -5.42
CA GLY A 93 -12.58 4.64 -6.58
C GLY A 93 -11.95 3.49 -7.39
N ARG A 94 -10.71 3.07 -7.09
CA ARG A 94 -9.96 2.06 -7.87
C ARG A 94 -10.01 0.66 -7.27
N LYS A 95 -10.60 0.50 -6.07
CA LYS A 95 -10.92 -0.78 -5.45
C LYS A 95 -9.70 -1.65 -5.13
N LEU A 96 -8.54 -1.04 -4.88
CA LEU A 96 -7.35 -1.79 -4.44
C LEU A 96 -7.52 -2.27 -2.99
N GLU A 97 -8.27 -1.50 -2.21
CA GLU A 97 -8.69 -1.79 -0.84
C GLU A 97 -9.57 -3.04 -0.76
N GLU A 98 -10.31 -3.37 -1.83
CA GLU A 98 -11.13 -4.59 -1.89
C GLU A 98 -10.25 -5.86 -1.95
N VAL A 99 -9.10 -5.77 -2.62
CA VAL A 99 -8.21 -6.92 -2.86
C VAL A 99 -7.08 -7.06 -1.83
N SER A 100 -6.80 -6.03 -1.01
CA SER A 100 -5.84 -6.12 0.10
C SER A 100 -6.44 -6.72 1.38
N ASP A 101 -5.60 -7.15 2.31
CA ASP A 101 -6.04 -7.65 3.63
C ASP A 101 -6.18 -6.53 4.68
N GLY A 102 -5.49 -5.41 4.45
CA GLY A 102 -5.52 -4.25 5.32
C GLY A 102 -4.93 -3.00 4.68
N LEU A 103 -5.05 -1.89 5.41
CA LEU A 103 -4.58 -0.58 5.00
C LEU A 103 -3.65 -0.01 6.08
N ILE A 104 -2.49 0.48 5.66
CA ILE A 104 -1.57 1.25 6.50
C ILE A 104 -1.64 2.70 6.02
N ILE A 105 -2.23 3.57 6.84
CA ILE A 105 -2.40 4.98 6.50
C ILE A 105 -1.31 5.79 7.19
N ILE A 106 -0.54 6.50 6.37
CA ILE A 106 0.50 7.42 6.83
C ILE A 106 -0.10 8.81 6.97
N VAL A 107 -0.05 9.39 8.17
CA VAL A 107 -0.57 10.74 8.44
C VAL A 107 0.55 11.67 8.86
N ASP A 108 0.55 12.90 8.35
CA ASP A 108 1.34 13.99 8.92
C ASP A 108 0.61 14.56 10.16
N PRO A 109 1.27 15.31 11.06
CA PRO A 109 0.64 15.88 12.25
C PRO A 109 -0.23 17.11 11.90
N THR A 110 -1.23 16.92 11.03
CA THR A 110 -2.16 17.97 10.56
C THR A 110 -3.60 17.50 10.65
N ALA A 111 -4.53 18.44 10.79
CA ALA A 111 -5.96 18.15 10.88
C ALA A 111 -6.47 17.46 9.59
N GLU A 112 -6.02 17.94 8.42
CA GLU A 112 -6.41 17.41 7.11
C GLU A 112 -5.99 15.95 6.95
N SER A 113 -4.80 15.58 7.46
CA SER A 113 -4.34 14.19 7.42
C SER A 113 -5.20 13.27 8.31
N LEU A 114 -5.61 13.76 9.48
CA LEU A 114 -6.49 13.01 10.37
C LEU A 114 -7.91 12.86 9.81
N GLU A 115 -8.46 13.91 9.19
CA GLU A 115 -9.78 13.85 8.53
C GLU A 115 -9.79 12.83 7.38
N LEU A 116 -8.72 12.82 6.56
CA LEU A 116 -8.55 11.82 5.51
C LEU A 116 -8.46 10.40 6.10
N ALA A 117 -7.69 10.22 7.18
CA ALA A 117 -7.60 8.93 7.85
C ALA A 117 -8.96 8.45 8.42
N LEU A 118 -9.81 9.36 8.91
CA LEU A 118 -11.17 9.03 9.36
C LEU A 118 -12.06 8.53 8.21
N MET A 119 -11.96 9.18 7.04
CA MET A 119 -12.69 8.74 5.85
C MET A 119 -12.23 7.33 5.44
N LEU A 120 -10.91 7.11 5.34
CA LEU A 120 -10.33 5.82 4.96
C LEU A 120 -10.63 4.71 5.97
N LYS A 121 -10.70 5.05 7.27
CA LYS A 121 -11.13 4.12 8.32
C LYS A 121 -12.56 3.64 8.09
N THR A 122 -13.47 4.55 7.72
CA THR A 122 -14.86 4.20 7.43
C THR A 122 -14.96 3.25 6.23
N ILE A 123 -14.16 3.50 5.18
CA ILE A 123 -14.06 2.62 4.00
C ILE A 123 -13.54 1.24 4.40
N ALA A 124 -12.44 1.17 5.14
CA ALA A 124 -11.85 -0.08 5.61
C ALA A 124 -12.84 -0.89 6.46
N GLN A 125 -13.59 -0.23 7.35
CA GLN A 125 -14.63 -0.85 8.16
C GLN A 125 -15.76 -1.44 7.30
N ASN A 126 -16.24 -0.69 6.30
CA ASN A 126 -17.27 -1.17 5.38
C ASN A 126 -16.81 -2.39 4.56
N LEU A 127 -15.51 -2.47 4.26
CA LEU A 127 -14.90 -3.59 3.54
C LEU A 127 -14.43 -4.73 4.45
N GLY A 128 -14.57 -4.59 5.78
CA GLY A 128 -14.08 -5.57 6.76
C GLY A 128 -12.56 -5.74 6.75
N LYS A 129 -11.82 -4.69 6.41
CA LYS A 129 -10.35 -4.70 6.29
C LYS A 129 -9.68 -4.22 7.56
N LYS A 130 -8.47 -4.71 7.81
CA LYS A 130 -7.61 -4.20 8.88
C LYS A 130 -7.16 -2.79 8.56
N PHE A 131 -6.94 -1.98 9.58
CA PHE A 131 -6.63 -0.57 9.42
C PHE A 131 -5.65 -0.12 10.49
N TRP A 132 -4.55 0.47 10.07
CA TRP A 132 -3.52 0.99 10.95
C TRP A 132 -3.16 2.42 10.58
N ILE A 133 -2.94 3.27 11.59
CA ILE A 133 -2.50 4.65 11.40
C ILE A 133 -1.07 4.80 11.91
N ILE A 134 -0.17 5.25 11.03
CA ILE A 134 1.20 5.62 11.38
C ILE A 134 1.36 7.12 11.21
N ALA A 135 1.61 7.81 12.31
CA ALA A 135 1.94 9.23 12.25
C ALA A 135 3.41 9.43 11.88
N ASN A 136 3.67 10.16 10.81
CA ASN A 136 5.00 10.44 10.31
C ASN A 136 5.41 11.88 10.65
N LYS A 137 6.72 12.15 10.60
CA LYS A 137 7.30 13.49 10.80
C LYS A 137 6.96 14.12 12.15
N VAL A 138 6.70 13.30 13.16
CA VAL A 138 6.28 13.78 14.48
C VAL A 138 7.50 14.34 15.23
N THR A 139 7.37 15.56 15.74
CA THR A 139 8.32 16.17 16.67
C THR A 139 7.82 16.00 18.10
N GLU A 140 8.72 16.14 19.09
CA GLU A 140 8.39 15.93 20.50
C GLU A 140 7.30 16.88 21.02
N ASP A 141 7.28 18.11 20.52
CA ASP A 141 6.33 19.15 20.88
C ASP A 141 4.92 18.94 20.28
N ILE A 142 4.79 18.22 19.17
CA ILE A 142 3.49 18.00 18.51
C ILE A 142 2.83 16.67 18.86
N GLU A 143 3.60 15.68 19.38
CA GLU A 143 3.06 14.33 19.64
C GLU A 143 1.83 14.35 20.54
N GLY A 144 1.87 15.14 21.63
CA GLY A 144 0.75 15.25 22.58
C GLY A 144 -0.52 15.75 21.90
N SER A 145 -0.44 16.91 21.25
CA SER A 145 -1.56 17.52 20.53
C SER A 145 -2.10 16.62 19.43
N LEU A 146 -1.22 15.97 18.65
CA LEU A 146 -1.62 15.03 17.61
C LEU A 146 -2.46 13.87 18.17
N ARG A 147 -2.04 13.28 19.30
CA ARG A 147 -2.78 12.18 19.94
C ARG A 147 -4.13 12.64 20.45
N GLU A 148 -4.20 13.84 21.04
CA GLU A 148 -5.45 14.42 21.51
C GLU A 148 -6.45 14.64 20.36
N GLU A 149 -6.01 15.23 19.25
CA GLU A 149 -6.87 15.45 18.07
C GLU A 149 -7.31 14.13 17.44
N ALA A 150 -6.41 13.14 17.34
CA ALA A 150 -6.76 11.81 16.85
C ALA A 150 -7.86 11.15 17.71
N VAL A 151 -7.74 11.24 19.04
CA VAL A 151 -8.75 10.67 19.97
C VAL A 151 -10.10 11.36 19.83
N LYS A 152 -10.14 12.69 19.63
CA LYS A 152 -11.39 13.43 19.39
C LYS A 152 -12.13 12.93 18.14
N LEU A 153 -11.38 12.51 17.11
CA LEU A 153 -11.93 11.91 15.88
C LEU A 153 -12.20 10.41 16.00
N GLY A 154 -11.98 9.81 17.17
CA GLY A 154 -12.11 8.36 17.37
C GLY A 154 -11.06 7.55 16.62
N LEU A 155 -9.90 8.15 16.33
CA LEU A 155 -8.75 7.52 15.69
C LEU A 155 -7.74 7.04 16.73
N LYS A 156 -7.09 5.92 16.42
CA LYS A 156 -5.99 5.36 17.21
C LYS A 156 -4.74 5.40 16.35
N ILE A 157 -3.69 6.04 16.86
CA ILE A 157 -2.37 6.03 16.23
C ILE A 157 -1.63 4.76 16.69
N ASP A 158 -1.37 3.85 15.75
CA ASP A 158 -0.72 2.56 16.02
C ASP A 158 0.81 2.66 16.03
N GLY A 159 1.36 3.67 15.37
CA GLY A 159 2.80 3.92 15.31
C GLY A 159 3.13 5.39 15.11
N ILE A 160 4.29 5.79 15.59
CA ILE A 160 4.85 7.12 15.35
C ILE A 160 6.26 6.96 14.79
N VAL A 161 6.51 7.64 13.67
CA VAL A 161 7.82 7.84 13.08
C VAL A 161 8.20 9.29 13.32
N ARG A 162 9.25 9.49 14.11
CA ARG A 162 9.72 10.84 14.45
C ARG A 162 10.39 11.51 13.26
N PHE A 163 10.34 12.83 13.24
CA PHE A 163 11.09 13.62 12.27
C PHE A 163 12.60 13.35 12.42
N ASP A 164 13.22 12.79 11.37
CA ASP A 164 14.65 12.47 11.32
C ASP A 164 15.33 13.35 10.28
N LYS A 165 16.07 14.36 10.74
CA LYS A 165 16.72 15.34 9.86
C LYS A 165 17.69 14.70 8.86
N ASP A 166 18.42 13.65 9.26
CA ASP A 166 19.42 13.01 8.40
C ASP A 166 18.74 12.28 7.23
N LEU A 167 17.52 11.78 7.45
CA LEU A 167 16.70 11.17 6.40
C LEU A 167 16.38 12.21 5.33
N TYR A 168 15.92 13.39 5.73
CA TYR A 168 15.60 14.48 4.80
C TYR A 168 16.82 15.01 4.07
N VAL A 169 17.95 15.17 4.77
CA VAL A 169 19.19 15.64 4.15
C VAL A 169 19.70 14.65 3.11
N SER A 170 19.68 13.35 3.41
CA SER A 170 20.10 12.31 2.46
C SER A 170 19.16 12.24 1.25
N CYS A 171 17.85 12.31 1.47
CA CYS A 171 16.85 12.43 0.39
C CYS A 171 17.12 13.63 -0.53
N LEU A 172 17.34 14.82 0.06
CA LEU A 172 17.60 16.06 -0.70
C LEU A 172 18.86 15.94 -1.56
N ARG A 173 19.88 15.25 -1.05
CA ARG A 173 21.15 15.02 -1.74
C ARG A 173 21.12 13.86 -2.73
N LYS A 174 20.01 13.11 -2.81
CA LYS A 174 19.88 11.87 -3.59
C LYS A 174 20.93 10.83 -3.19
N GLU A 175 21.30 10.82 -1.91
CA GLU A 175 22.18 9.81 -1.32
C GLU A 175 21.34 8.62 -0.82
N PRO A 176 21.97 7.44 -0.58
CA PRO A 176 21.31 6.38 0.17
C PRO A 176 20.72 6.91 1.48
N LEU A 177 19.51 6.45 1.83
CA LEU A 177 18.78 6.92 3.00
C LEU A 177 19.61 6.74 4.27
N LYS A 178 19.86 7.84 4.97
CA LYS A 178 20.56 7.86 6.25
C LYS A 178 19.55 8.19 7.33
N SER A 179 19.29 7.26 8.22
CA SER A 179 18.39 7.48 9.34
C SER A 179 18.76 6.58 10.51
N ASN A 180 18.70 7.13 11.71
CA ASN A 180 18.84 6.36 12.94
C ASN A 180 17.50 6.31 13.68
N MET A 181 16.84 7.46 13.84
CA MET A 181 15.61 7.58 14.62
C MET A 181 14.43 6.96 13.89
N ALA A 182 14.18 7.36 12.64
CA ALA A 182 13.03 6.84 11.89
C ALA A 182 13.14 5.33 11.64
N ILE A 183 14.34 4.79 11.37
CA ILE A 183 14.54 3.34 11.25
C ILE A 183 14.27 2.61 12.58
N SER A 184 14.70 3.17 13.72
CA SER A 184 14.42 2.60 15.03
C SER A 184 12.92 2.56 15.33
N ASP A 185 12.23 3.65 15.00
CA ASP A 185 10.78 3.79 15.18
C ASP A 185 10.04 2.77 14.31
N LEU A 186 10.40 2.64 13.02
CA LEU A 186 9.82 1.66 12.11
C LEU A 186 10.04 0.22 12.60
N ARG A 187 11.24 -0.13 13.10
CA ARG A 187 11.47 -1.46 13.71
C ARG A 187 10.61 -1.73 14.93
N SER A 188 10.33 -0.69 15.73
CA SER A 188 9.43 -0.81 16.88
C SER A 188 7.99 -1.02 16.43
N ILE A 189 7.55 -0.28 15.41
CA ILE A 189 6.21 -0.38 14.81
C ILE A 189 6.01 -1.77 14.20
N MET A 190 6.93 -2.25 13.36
CA MET A 190 6.82 -3.55 12.69
C MET A 190 6.70 -4.71 13.69
N ARG A 191 7.40 -4.65 14.82
CA ARG A 191 7.27 -5.65 15.90
C ARG A 191 5.91 -5.64 16.58
N LYS A 192 5.24 -4.49 16.64
CA LYS A 192 3.93 -4.34 17.30
C LYS A 192 2.76 -4.67 16.38
N LEU A 193 2.89 -4.38 15.09
CA LEU A 193 1.80 -4.53 14.13
C LEU A 193 1.54 -5.99 13.74
N GLU A 194 2.44 -6.92 14.07
CA GLU A 194 2.26 -8.37 13.82
C GLU A 194 1.75 -8.68 12.40
N ILE A 195 2.22 -7.91 11.41
CA ILE A 195 1.70 -7.95 10.03
C ILE A 195 1.82 -9.37 9.44
N SER A 196 2.82 -10.15 9.88
CA SER A 196 3.06 -11.53 9.48
C SER A 196 2.09 -12.56 10.07
N SER A 197 1.60 -12.42 11.31
CA SER A 197 0.61 -13.34 11.89
C SER A 197 -0.84 -12.91 11.57
N ALA A 198 -1.02 -11.64 11.21
CA ALA A 198 -2.31 -11.06 10.88
C ALA A 198 -2.80 -11.39 9.46
N CYS A 199 -1.92 -11.64 8.49
CA CYS A 199 -2.31 -11.97 7.11
C CYS A 199 -2.58 -13.47 6.91
N SER A 200 -3.15 -14.13 7.92
CA SER A 200 -3.49 -15.56 7.87
C SER A 200 -4.54 -15.85 6.79
N TYR A 201 -4.05 -16.50 5.73
CA TYR A 201 -4.68 -17.48 4.84
C TYR A 201 -6.21 -17.37 4.61
N ARG A 202 -6.61 -17.12 3.35
CA ARG A 202 -7.98 -17.36 2.84
C ARG A 202 -8.27 -18.86 2.80
N GLU A 203 -8.49 -19.45 3.96
CA GLU A 203 -9.08 -20.78 4.10
C GLU A 203 -10.59 -20.67 3.84
N ASN A 204 -11.00 -20.50 2.57
CA ASN A 204 -12.34 -20.79 2.02
C ASN A 204 -12.49 -20.21 0.60
N ARG A 205 -11.87 -20.84 -0.40
CA ARG A 205 -12.39 -20.92 -1.78
C ARG A 205 -12.02 -22.24 -2.46
#